data_AF-A0A6C0JXT6-F1
#
_entry.id   AF-A0A6C0JXT6-F1
#
_cell.length_a   1.000
_cell.length_b   1.000
_cell.length_c   1.000
_cell.angle_alpha   90.00
_cell.angle_beta   90.00
_cell.angle_gamma   90.00
#
_symmetry.space_group_name_H-M   'P 1'
#
loop_
_entity.id
_entity.type
_entity.pdbx_description
1 polymer ?
#
loop_
_entity_poly.entity_id
_entity_poly.type
_entity_poly.pdbx_seq_one_letter_code
_entity_poly.pdbx_strand_id
1 'polypeptide(L)'
;MRTLLLSGILYLIGVIIVLLIRPALMFDGDGNWKEFGIISSEHTIFPFWMFCIVWAVISYMVSLLLVGEFSNKAVAVVTGIGATAPSLYESEPPEDLVPVLPSKTQSKKKKNAVSVAAGNMKPGYYMLDTKELDRTGVPKYLYVGEEISEPVDE
;
A
#
# COMPACT_ATOMS: atom_id res chain seq x y z
N MET A 1 2.51 10.58 6.98
CA MET A 1 2.52 12.00 7.41
C MET A 1 3.90 12.44 7.92
N ARG A 2 4.56 11.66 8.80
CA ARG A 2 5.89 11.99 9.36
C ARG A 2 6.96 12.29 8.30
N THR A 3 7.02 11.50 7.24
CA THR A 3 7.98 11.69 6.12
C THR A 3 7.81 13.01 5.39
N LEU A 4 6.57 13.42 5.08
CA LEU A 4 6.29 14.69 4.42
C LEU A 4 6.67 15.89 5.30
N LEU A 5 6.39 15.81 6.60
CA LEU A 5 6.80 16.86 7.56
C LEU A 5 8.32 16.96 7.63
N LEU A 6 9.02 15.83 7.72
CA LEU A 6 10.48 15.80 7.77
C LEU A 6 11.09 16.37 6.49
N SER A 7 10.54 16.03 5.31
CA SER A 7 10.98 16.63 4.04
C SER A 7 10.70 18.12 3.94
N GLY A 8 9.57 18.59 4.50
CA GLY A 8 9.24 20.01 4.54
C GLY A 8 10.20 20.80 5.42
N ILE A 9 10.53 20.28 6.60
CA ILE A 9 11.50 20.90 7.50
C ILE A 9 12.90 20.92 6.87
N LEU A 10 13.35 19.81 6.28
CA LEU A 10 14.63 19.72 5.59
C LEU A 10 14.71 20.69 4.39
N TYR A 11 13.61 20.80 3.64
CA TYR A 11 13.47 21.77 2.55
C TYR A 11 13.64 23.21 3.07
N LEU A 12 12.91 23.58 4.13
CA LEU A 12 12.98 24.91 4.75
C LEU A 12 14.39 25.24 5.24
N ILE A 13 15.06 24.30 5.91
CA ILE A 13 16.44 24.49 6.38
C ILE A 13 17.37 24.77 5.20
N GLY A 14 17.29 23.99 4.13
CA GLY A 14 18.14 24.21 2.96
C GLY A 14 17.86 25.54 2.26
N VAL A 15 16.58 25.94 2.15
CA VAL A 15 16.22 27.26 1.62
C VAL A 15 16.81 28.38 2.49
N ILE A 16 16.69 28.28 3.82
CA ILE A 16 17.25 29.26 4.75
C ILE A 16 18.77 29.36 4.57
N ILE A 17 19.48 28.23 4.54
CA ILE A 17 20.94 28.18 4.34
C ILE A 17 21.31 28.93 3.07
N VAL A 18 20.58 28.70 1.99
CA VAL A 18 20.83 29.30 0.69
C VAL A 18 20.56 30.81 0.68
N LEU A 19 19.51 31.26 1.36
CA LEU A 19 19.22 32.68 1.55
C LEU A 19 20.27 33.39 2.43
N LEU A 20 20.94 32.66 3.33
CA LEU A 20 22.02 33.19 4.17
C LEU A 20 23.36 33.25 3.42
N ILE A 21 23.70 32.20 2.67
CA ILE A 21 24.94 32.12 1.89
C ILE A 21 24.92 33.08 0.69
N ARG A 22 23.72 33.36 0.14
CA ARG A 22 23.50 34.23 -1.03
C ARG A 22 24.50 33.93 -2.15
N PRO A 23 24.49 32.72 -2.72
CA PRO A 23 25.47 32.33 -3.72
C PRO A 23 25.39 33.25 -4.96
N ALA A 24 26.54 33.68 -5.47
CA ALA A 24 26.69 34.58 -6.62
C ALA A 24 26.02 34.08 -7.93
N LEU A 25 25.66 32.79 -7.95
CA LEU A 25 24.95 32.15 -9.05
C LEU A 25 23.52 32.66 -9.23
N MET A 26 22.83 33.10 -8.17
CA MET A 26 21.46 33.64 -8.26
C MET A 26 21.24 34.94 -7.48
N PHE A 27 22.23 35.35 -6.70
CA PHE A 27 22.25 36.65 -6.02
C PHE A 27 23.27 37.56 -6.67
N ASP A 28 22.95 38.84 -6.70
CA ASP A 28 23.88 39.90 -7.06
C ASP A 28 24.71 40.36 -5.85
N GLY A 29 25.76 41.14 -6.07
CA GLY A 29 26.66 41.66 -5.03
C GLY A 29 25.92 42.47 -3.95
N ASP A 30 24.82 43.12 -4.33
CA ASP A 30 23.96 43.89 -3.42
C ASP A 30 22.95 43.01 -2.65
N GLY A 31 22.91 41.70 -2.92
CA GLY A 31 21.99 40.76 -2.30
C GLY A 31 20.59 40.74 -2.90
N ASN A 32 20.39 41.46 -4.02
CA ASN A 32 19.19 41.33 -4.85
C ASN A 32 19.19 39.99 -5.61
N TRP A 33 18.00 39.54 -6.02
CA TRP A 33 17.88 38.34 -6.86
C TRP A 33 18.20 38.69 -8.30
N LYS A 34 19.07 37.91 -8.93
CA LYS A 34 19.37 38.05 -10.35
C LYS A 34 18.15 37.68 -11.19
N GLU A 35 17.90 38.45 -12.23
CA GLU A 35 16.84 38.16 -13.19
C GLU A 35 17.19 36.93 -14.02
N PHE A 36 16.17 36.18 -14.46
CA PHE A 36 16.41 35.02 -15.30
C PHE A 36 16.73 35.46 -16.73
N GLY A 37 17.86 35.00 -17.28
CA GLY A 37 18.21 35.26 -18.68
C GLY A 37 19.65 34.92 -19.05
N ILE A 38 19.99 35.17 -20.32
CA ILE A 38 21.27 34.74 -20.94
C ILE A 38 22.07 35.94 -21.48
N ILE A 39 21.43 37.12 -21.60
CA ILE A 39 21.90 38.22 -22.43
C ILE A 39 22.85 39.19 -21.69
N SER A 40 22.85 39.19 -20.35
CA SER A 40 23.64 40.15 -19.56
C SER A 40 24.28 39.49 -18.32
N SER A 41 25.35 40.09 -17.80
CA SER A 41 26.07 39.66 -16.60
C SER A 41 25.22 39.70 -15.31
N GLU A 42 24.17 40.50 -15.34
CA GLU A 42 23.17 40.62 -14.25
C GLU A 42 22.17 39.46 -14.24
N HIS A 43 22.19 38.60 -15.28
CA HIS A 43 21.21 37.54 -15.44
C HIS A 43 21.77 36.18 -15.03
N THR A 44 20.89 35.32 -14.49
CA THR A 44 21.21 33.94 -14.17
C THR A 44 20.40 32.96 -15.01
N ILE A 45 21.06 31.86 -15.40
CA ILE A 45 20.40 30.71 -16.03
C ILE A 45 19.66 29.88 -14.99
N PHE A 46 19.97 30.04 -13.70
CA PHE A 46 19.47 29.21 -12.62
C PHE A 46 18.74 30.06 -11.58
N PRO A 47 17.44 30.35 -11.82
CA PRO A 47 16.63 31.18 -10.95
C PRO A 47 16.28 30.47 -9.64
N PHE A 48 16.03 31.24 -8.59
CA PHE A 48 15.74 30.73 -7.24
C PHE A 48 14.59 29.72 -7.20
N TRP A 49 13.51 29.93 -7.96
CA TRP A 49 12.37 28.99 -7.99
C TRP A 49 12.77 27.58 -8.49
N MET A 50 13.77 27.48 -9.37
CA MET A 50 14.20 26.22 -9.98
C MET A 50 15.06 25.45 -8.98
N PHE A 51 15.91 26.17 -8.25
CA PHE A 51 16.54 25.65 -7.06
C PHE A 51 15.51 25.07 -6.08
N CYS A 52 14.45 25.81 -5.74
CA CYS A 52 13.44 25.36 -4.80
C CYS A 52 12.77 24.05 -5.24
N ILE A 53 12.42 23.91 -6.51
CA ILE A 53 11.80 22.69 -7.04
C ILE A 53 12.77 21.50 -6.94
N VAL A 54 14.01 21.67 -7.41
CA VAL A 54 15.03 20.61 -7.35
C VAL A 54 15.33 20.23 -5.90
N TRP A 55 15.49 21.22 -5.03
CA TRP A 55 15.75 21.02 -3.61
C TRP A 55 14.59 20.33 -2.89
N ALA A 56 13.34 20.61 -3.27
CA ALA A 56 12.17 19.91 -2.72
C ALA A 56 12.20 18.42 -3.07
N VAL A 57 12.54 18.06 -4.31
CA VAL A 57 12.69 16.66 -4.73
C VAL A 57 13.82 15.98 -3.97
N ILE A 58 14.99 16.62 -3.88
CA ILE A 58 16.14 16.10 -3.13
C ILE A 58 15.77 15.91 -1.65
N SER A 59 15.13 16.89 -1.03
CA SER A 59 14.74 16.84 0.38
C SER A 59 13.77 15.69 0.67
N TYR A 60 12.84 15.42 -0.26
CA TYR A 60 11.96 14.28 -0.18
C TYR A 60 12.72 12.95 -0.33
N MET A 61 13.63 12.84 -1.30
CA MET A 61 14.48 11.65 -1.48
C MET A 61 15.32 11.36 -0.24
N VAL A 62 15.96 12.38 0.34
CA VAL A 62 16.75 12.24 1.57
C VAL A 62 15.86 11.79 2.73
N SER A 63 14.65 12.33 2.84
CA SER A 63 13.71 11.95 3.91
C SER A 63 13.25 10.49 3.78
N LEU A 64 13.08 9.98 2.55
CA LEU A 64 12.77 8.57 2.31
C LEU A 64 13.91 7.64 2.75
N LEU A 65 15.16 8.06 2.53
CA LEU A 65 16.35 7.33 2.97
C LEU A 65 16.47 7.32 4.50
N LEU A 66 16.30 8.48 5.16
CA LEU A 66 16.43 8.62 6.61
C LEU A 66 15.38 7.82 7.39
N VAL A 67 14.14 7.79 6.91
CA VAL A 67 13.06 7.02 7.56
C VAL A 67 13.15 5.52 7.24
N GLY A 68 14.08 5.10 6.37
CA GLY A 68 14.30 3.69 6.03
C GLY A 68 13.17 3.06 5.21
N GLU A 69 12.13 3.84 4.83
CA GLU A 69 11.06 3.33 3.97
C GLU A 69 11.57 2.98 2.58
N PHE A 70 12.64 3.64 2.12
CA PHE A 70 13.27 3.31 0.84
C PHE A 70 14.01 1.97 0.90
N SER A 71 14.65 1.61 2.03
CA SER A 71 15.37 0.33 2.15
C SER A 71 14.40 -0.85 2.12
N ASN A 72 13.32 -0.78 2.90
CA ASN A 72 12.33 -1.87 2.95
C ASN A 72 11.52 -2.00 1.65
N LYS A 73 11.29 -0.91 0.91
CA LYS A 73 10.52 -0.94 -0.35
C LYS A 73 11.41 -1.20 -1.57
N ALA A 74 12.63 -0.69 -1.63
CA ALA A 74 13.55 -0.92 -2.74
C ALA A 74 14.11 -2.36 -2.74
N VAL A 75 14.39 -2.94 -1.56
CA VAL A 75 14.77 -4.37 -1.46
C VAL A 75 13.63 -5.26 -1.96
N ALA A 76 12.37 -4.95 -1.64
CA ALA A 76 11.21 -5.69 -2.14
C ALA A 76 11.02 -5.56 -3.67
N VAL A 77 11.35 -4.40 -4.25
CA VAL A 77 11.26 -4.17 -5.70
C VAL A 77 12.40 -4.84 -6.46
N VAL A 78 13.64 -4.80 -5.94
CA VAL A 78 14.82 -5.42 -6.58
C VAL A 78 14.80 -6.95 -6.45
N THR A 79 14.30 -7.49 -5.34
CA THR A 79 14.17 -8.96 -5.19
C THR A 79 12.91 -9.52 -5.84
N GLY A 80 12.03 -8.68 -6.41
CA GLY A 80 10.74 -9.12 -6.95
C GLY A 80 9.82 -9.74 -5.90
N ILE A 81 10.17 -9.64 -4.61
CA ILE A 81 9.38 -10.16 -3.50
C ILE A 81 8.36 -9.07 -3.16
N GLY A 82 7.27 -9.08 -3.92
CA GLY A 82 6.04 -8.43 -3.51
C GLY A 82 5.63 -8.96 -2.14
N ALA A 83 5.83 -8.15 -1.10
CA ALA A 83 5.18 -8.20 0.20
C ALA A 83 4.76 -9.60 0.73
N THR A 84 5.71 -10.44 1.13
CA THR A 84 5.43 -11.49 2.14
C THR A 84 6.56 -11.57 3.16
N ALA A 85 6.29 -10.93 4.31
CA ALA A 85 6.70 -11.22 5.68
C ALA A 85 8.18 -11.47 6.04
N PRO A 86 8.69 -10.79 7.09
CA PRO A 86 9.65 -11.39 8.01
C PRO A 86 8.88 -11.88 9.24
N SER A 87 8.58 -13.17 9.30
CA SER A 87 8.40 -13.85 10.59
C SER A 87 9.44 -14.96 10.65
N LEU A 88 10.62 -14.59 11.13
CA LEU A 88 11.56 -15.52 11.74
C LEU A 88 10.87 -16.11 12.98
N TYR A 89 10.46 -17.37 12.91
CA TYR A 89 10.28 -18.19 14.10
C TYR A 89 10.83 -19.59 13.85
N GLU A 90 11.82 -19.89 14.68
CA GLU A 90 12.23 -21.17 15.26
C GLU A 90 11.84 -22.47 14.56
N SER A 91 12.87 -23.25 14.25
CA SER A 91 12.82 -24.66 13.87
C SER A 91 12.58 -25.58 15.07
N GLU A 92 11.51 -26.36 15.08
CA GLU A 92 11.45 -27.66 15.74
C GLU A 92 10.93 -28.74 14.74
N PRO A 93 11.63 -29.88 14.55
CA PRO A 93 11.27 -30.92 13.60
C PRO A 93 10.58 -32.12 14.34
N PRO A 94 10.14 -33.20 13.68
CA PRO A 94 8.74 -33.39 13.29
C PRO A 94 8.16 -34.72 13.80
N GLU A 95 7.00 -34.74 14.46
CA GLU A 95 6.31 -36.00 14.72
C GLU A 95 4.81 -35.92 14.39
N ASP A 96 4.52 -36.54 13.24
CA ASP A 96 3.46 -37.49 13.03
C ASP A 96 2.01 -37.03 12.79
N LEU A 97 1.58 -37.37 11.55
CA LEU A 97 0.24 -37.82 11.14
C LEU A 97 -0.85 -36.76 10.86
N VAL A 98 -0.87 -36.14 9.66
CA VAL A 98 -2.13 -35.77 8.99
C VAL A 98 -2.03 -35.84 7.45
N PRO A 99 -3.01 -36.43 6.73
CA PRO A 99 -3.00 -36.54 5.27
C PRO A 99 -3.23 -35.20 4.55
N VAL A 100 -2.65 -35.11 3.35
CA VAL A 100 -2.58 -33.96 2.44
C VAL A 100 -3.97 -33.46 1.98
N LEU A 101 -4.25 -32.16 2.16
CA LEU A 101 -5.36 -31.42 1.52
C LEU A 101 -4.85 -30.57 0.34
N PRO A 102 -5.59 -30.44 -0.78
CA PRO A 102 -5.25 -29.52 -1.86
C PRO A 102 -5.70 -28.08 -1.54
N SER A 103 -4.74 -27.15 -1.49
CA SER A 103 -4.98 -25.72 -1.27
C SER A 103 -5.56 -25.03 -2.51
N LYS A 104 -6.79 -24.53 -2.44
CA LYS A 104 -7.47 -23.73 -3.47
C LYS A 104 -7.17 -22.24 -3.27
N THR A 105 -6.55 -21.62 -4.28
CA THR A 105 -6.18 -20.20 -4.39
C THR A 105 -7.37 -19.27 -4.13
N GLN A 106 -7.26 -18.39 -3.12
CA GLN A 106 -8.29 -17.37 -2.83
C GLN A 106 -8.02 -16.08 -3.62
N SER A 107 -8.82 -15.86 -4.67
CA SER A 107 -8.93 -14.55 -5.33
C SER A 107 -9.95 -13.68 -4.60
N LYS A 108 -9.52 -12.52 -4.10
CA LYS A 108 -10.39 -11.53 -3.43
C LYS A 108 -11.37 -10.93 -4.45
N LYS A 109 -12.64 -11.33 -4.40
CA LYS A 109 -13.74 -10.65 -5.12
C LYS A 109 -14.69 -10.02 -4.10
N LYS A 110 -14.73 -8.67 -4.11
CA LYS A 110 -15.71 -7.82 -3.41
C LYS A 110 -17.14 -8.38 -3.59
N LYS A 111 -17.92 -8.46 -2.52
CA LYS A 111 -19.39 -8.54 -2.60
C LYS A 111 -20.04 -7.72 -1.51
N ASN A 112 -20.83 -6.74 -1.94
CA ASN A 112 -21.97 -6.24 -1.19
C ASN A 112 -22.94 -7.42 -1.03
N ALA A 113 -23.15 -7.91 0.18
CA ALA A 113 -24.17 -8.91 0.48
C ALA A 113 -24.92 -8.45 1.73
N VAL A 114 -26.21 -8.17 1.52
CA VAL A 114 -27.21 -7.84 2.53
C VAL A 114 -27.30 -9.00 3.53
N SER A 115 -27.11 -8.70 4.82
CA SER A 115 -27.16 -9.69 5.90
C SER A 115 -28.61 -10.03 6.25
N VAL A 116 -29.09 -11.20 5.82
CA VAL A 116 -30.33 -11.78 6.33
C VAL A 116 -29.99 -12.65 7.55
N ALA A 117 -30.37 -12.15 8.73
CA ALA A 117 -30.53 -12.83 10.02
C ALA A 117 -29.71 -14.12 10.27
N ALA A 118 -28.48 -13.95 10.76
CA ALA A 118 -27.57 -15.01 11.22
C ALA A 118 -27.95 -15.56 12.62
N GLY A 119 -29.23 -15.87 12.85
CA GLY A 119 -29.74 -16.19 14.19
C GLY A 119 -29.82 -17.68 14.54
N ASN A 120 -29.97 -18.60 13.58
CA ASN A 120 -30.26 -20.02 13.86
C ASN A 120 -29.91 -20.96 12.67
N MET A 121 -28.70 -20.86 12.11
CA MET A 121 -28.26 -21.78 11.05
C MET A 121 -27.47 -22.95 11.66
N LYS A 122 -27.89 -24.19 11.34
CA LYS A 122 -27.18 -25.41 11.74
C LYS A 122 -25.87 -25.53 10.94
N PRO A 123 -24.75 -25.95 11.55
CA PRO A 123 -23.51 -26.13 10.82
C PRO A 123 -23.63 -27.30 9.84
N GLY A 124 -23.49 -27.04 8.54
CA GLY A 124 -23.52 -28.05 7.48
C GLY A 124 -23.65 -27.42 6.10
N TYR A 125 -23.85 -28.23 5.06
CA TYR A 125 -23.93 -27.73 3.69
C TYR A 125 -25.32 -27.17 3.40
N TYR A 126 -25.37 -26.02 2.73
CA TYR A 126 -26.61 -25.41 2.27
C TYR A 126 -26.58 -25.31 0.75
N MET A 127 -27.59 -25.84 0.07
CA MET A 127 -27.75 -25.72 -1.38
C MET A 127 -28.82 -24.67 -1.70
N LEU A 128 -28.51 -23.82 -2.67
CA LEU A 128 -29.44 -22.81 -3.16
C LEU A 128 -30.53 -23.50 -3.97
N ASP A 129 -31.80 -23.25 -3.63
CA ASP A 129 -32.91 -23.71 -4.46
C ASP A 129 -33.05 -22.80 -5.67
N THR A 130 -32.60 -23.30 -6.83
CA THR A 130 -32.71 -22.56 -8.08
C THR A 130 -34.16 -22.40 -8.53
N LYS A 131 -35.05 -23.32 -8.14
CA LYS A 131 -36.47 -23.29 -8.55
C LYS A 131 -37.24 -22.20 -7.82
N GLU A 132 -36.99 -22.02 -6.53
CA GLU A 132 -37.63 -20.95 -5.75
C GLU A 132 -37.00 -19.58 -6.05
N LEU A 133 -35.70 -19.54 -6.36
CA LEU A 133 -35.03 -18.31 -6.78
C LEU A 133 -35.68 -17.70 -8.03
N ASP A 134 -35.95 -18.52 -9.05
CA ASP A 134 -36.51 -18.04 -10.32
C ASP A 134 -37.96 -17.54 -10.19
N ARG A 135 -38.72 -18.04 -9.20
CA ARG A 135 -40.12 -17.62 -8.95
C ARG A 135 -40.24 -16.38 -8.08
N THR A 136 -39.44 -16.27 -7.03
CA THR A 136 -39.63 -15.25 -5.99
C THR A 136 -38.54 -14.17 -6.02
N GLY A 137 -37.44 -14.40 -6.75
CA GLY A 137 -36.30 -13.48 -6.84
C GLY A 137 -35.48 -13.37 -5.57
N VAL A 138 -35.86 -14.09 -4.50
CA VAL A 138 -35.18 -14.10 -3.21
C VAL A 138 -34.46 -15.43 -3.04
N PRO A 139 -33.14 -15.43 -2.81
CA PRO A 139 -32.37 -16.65 -2.66
C PRO A 139 -32.75 -17.38 -1.36
N LYS A 140 -33.24 -18.61 -1.52
CA LYS A 140 -33.58 -19.51 -0.41
C LYS A 140 -32.67 -20.73 -0.44
N TYR A 141 -32.13 -21.09 0.72
CA TYR A 141 -31.14 -22.15 0.86
C TYR A 141 -31.74 -23.33 1.65
N LEU A 142 -31.65 -24.55 1.11
CA LEU A 142 -31.99 -25.78 1.82
C LEU A 142 -30.74 -26.38 2.47
N TYR A 143 -30.90 -26.84 3.71
CA TYR A 143 -29.84 -27.54 4.43
C TYR A 143 -29.71 -28.98 3.93
N VAL A 144 -28.52 -29.33 3.46
CA VAL A 144 -28.09 -30.66 3.03
C VAL A 144 -27.02 -31.11 4.03
N GLY A 145 -27.46 -31.40 5.26
CA GLY A 145 -26.65 -32.11 6.24
C GLY A 145 -27.04 -33.58 6.28
N GLU A 146 -26.15 -34.39 6.82
CA GLU A 146 -26.20 -35.85 6.86
C GLU A 146 -27.40 -36.39 7.67
N GLU A 147 -28.57 -36.42 7.04
CA GLU A 147 -29.55 -37.48 7.26
C GLU A 147 -29.49 -38.39 6.04
N ILE A 148 -28.53 -39.31 6.06
CA ILE A 148 -28.67 -40.56 5.33
C ILE A 148 -29.87 -41.23 5.99
N SER A 149 -31.05 -41.05 5.40
CA SER A 149 -32.21 -41.87 5.68
C SER A 149 -31.78 -43.33 5.53
N GLU A 150 -31.77 -44.06 6.64
CA GLU A 150 -31.68 -45.51 6.62
C GLU A 150 -32.70 -46.07 5.61
N PRO A 151 -32.37 -47.14 4.85
CA PRO A 151 -33.35 -47.79 4.01
C PRO A 151 -34.49 -48.30 4.90
N VAL A 152 -35.71 -47.88 4.59
CA VAL A 152 -36.93 -48.46 5.17
C VAL A 152 -37.02 -49.89 4.66
N ASP A 153 -36.70 -50.84 5.54
CA ASP A 153 -37.13 -52.23 5.40
C ASP A 153 -38.64 -52.29 5.71
N GLU A 154 -39.46 -52.50 4.68
CA GLU A 154 -40.67 -53.35 4.70
C GLU A 154 -41.18 -53.64 3.28
#